data_AF-A0AB35BKZ4-F1
#
_entry.id   AF-A0AB35BKZ4-F1
#
_cell.length_a   1.000
_cell.length_b   1.000
_cell.length_c   1.000
_cell.angle_alpha   90.00
_cell.angle_beta   90.00
_cell.angle_gamma   90.00
#
_symmetry.space_group_name_H-M   'P 1'
#
loop_
_entity.id
_entity.type
_entity.pdbx_description
1 polymer ?
#
loop_
_entity_poly.entity_id
_entity_poly.type
_entity_poly.pdbx_seq_one_letter_code
_entity_poly.pdbx_strand_id
1 'polypeptide(L)'
;MQDHHSFRVGVSVEAARLARERAEIADATYRSVIAEAIAVMRAEGLSDRRIAAELDVSKSSIRAMAIGPEVDDESAAGQVEVLRFGVWVDVAGMSGQHFIIEDDQLVSHERMARHGIDVELLRSAGLADTAAREYLQVTTGQRILVYSQERWKGRPDETTEDGWDRRGRYLIERCPGLEDGRCAGSHTSLPLGEIGLRDGDDLFGNGWPGRRPTAHQVWKLLTAAIEETYEIFDPSYPELERRRRPGTTPRYQARPGNGVPVTDSRRR
;
A
#
# COMPACT_ATOMS: atom_id res chain seq x y z
N MET A 1 48.43 -33.42 -6.88
CA MET A 1 48.49 -32.50 -8.03
C MET A 1 47.17 -31.75 -8.05
N GLN A 2 47.17 -30.49 -7.59
CA GLN A 2 45.97 -29.65 -7.66
C GLN A 2 45.85 -29.14 -9.10
N ASP A 3 44.75 -29.46 -9.76
CA ASP A 3 44.42 -28.92 -11.09
C ASP A 3 44.22 -27.40 -10.97
N HIS A 4 45.28 -26.65 -11.30
CA HIS A 4 45.17 -25.21 -11.50
C HIS A 4 44.42 -24.95 -12.80
N HIS A 5 43.09 -25.00 -12.73
CA HIS A 5 42.28 -24.37 -13.76
C HIS A 5 42.74 -22.92 -13.93
N SER A 6 43.01 -22.53 -15.18
CA SER A 6 43.41 -21.17 -15.53
C SER A 6 42.47 -20.17 -14.87
N PHE A 7 43.01 -19.12 -14.25
CA PHE A 7 42.24 -18.03 -13.63
C PHE A 7 41.09 -17.53 -14.53
N ARG A 8 41.30 -17.49 -15.85
CA ARG A 8 40.28 -17.12 -16.85
C ARG A 8 39.10 -18.08 -16.91
N VAL A 9 39.33 -19.38 -16.73
CA VAL A 9 38.27 -20.40 -16.65
C VAL A 9 37.47 -20.20 -15.37
N GLY A 10 38.13 -19.99 -14.23
CA GLY A 10 37.45 -19.69 -12.96
C GLY A 10 36.55 -18.45 -13.04
N VAL A 11 37.07 -17.35 -13.59
CA VAL A 11 36.28 -16.12 -13.81
C VAL A 11 35.12 -16.36 -14.79
N SER A 12 35.32 -17.14 -15.85
CA SER A 12 34.27 -17.43 -16.82
C SER A 12 33.14 -18.28 -16.23
N VAL A 13 33.48 -19.28 -15.40
CA VAL A 13 32.49 -20.10 -14.68
C VAL A 13 31.67 -19.24 -13.73
N GLU A 14 32.32 -18.36 -12.98
CA GLU A 14 31.64 -17.46 -12.04
C GLU A 14 30.75 -16.45 -12.76
N ALA A 15 31.22 -15.89 -13.87
CA ALA A 15 30.40 -15.00 -14.72
C ALA A 15 29.15 -15.72 -15.26
N ALA A 16 29.29 -16.98 -15.70
CA ALA A 16 28.16 -17.78 -16.16
C ALA A 16 27.18 -18.11 -15.03
N ARG A 17 27.68 -18.38 -13.82
CA ARG A 17 26.86 -18.61 -12.61
C ARG A 17 26.04 -17.37 -12.27
N LEU A 18 26.70 -16.21 -12.16
CA LEU A 18 26.04 -14.93 -11.88
C LEU A 18 25.03 -14.53 -12.97
N ALA A 19 25.31 -14.83 -14.24
CA ALA A 19 24.37 -14.58 -15.32
C ALA A 19 23.09 -15.43 -15.21
N ARG A 20 23.20 -16.69 -14.77
CA ARG A 20 22.03 -17.56 -14.52
C ARG A 20 21.21 -17.07 -13.34
N GLU A 21 21.87 -16.74 -12.23
CA GLU A 21 21.22 -16.19 -11.03
C GLU A 21 20.42 -14.92 -11.37
N ARG A 22 21.02 -14.00 -12.14
CA ARG A 22 20.32 -12.80 -12.61
C ARG A 22 19.16 -13.10 -13.55
N ALA A 23 19.28 -14.11 -14.41
CA ALA A 23 18.20 -14.51 -15.30
C ALA A 23 17.02 -15.11 -14.53
N GLU A 24 17.28 -15.89 -13.47
CA GLU A 24 16.26 -16.44 -12.58
C GLU A 24 15.53 -15.34 -11.81
N ILE A 25 16.26 -14.36 -11.27
CA ILE A 25 15.69 -13.17 -10.62
C ILE A 25 14.81 -12.38 -11.61
N ALA A 26 15.28 -12.18 -12.84
CA ALA A 26 14.54 -11.47 -13.87
C ALA A 26 13.26 -12.21 -14.28
N ASP A 27 13.30 -13.55 -14.44
CA ASP A 27 12.12 -14.37 -14.74
C ASP A 27 11.10 -14.32 -13.61
N ALA A 28 11.56 -14.47 -12.36
CA ALA A 28 10.69 -14.37 -11.19
C ALA A 28 10.02 -12.99 -11.11
N THR A 29 10.80 -11.93 -11.30
CA THR A 29 10.28 -10.55 -11.34
C THR A 29 9.19 -10.38 -12.41
N TYR A 30 9.48 -10.79 -13.64
CA TYR A 30 8.56 -10.72 -14.77
C TYR A 30 7.23 -11.45 -14.47
N ARG A 31 7.32 -12.66 -13.93
CA ARG A 31 6.13 -13.47 -13.59
C ARG A 31 5.32 -12.86 -12.45
N SER A 32 5.97 -12.27 -11.44
CA SER A 32 5.29 -11.56 -10.35
C SER A 32 4.48 -10.37 -10.88
N VAL A 33 5.09 -9.51 -11.71
CA VAL A 33 4.42 -8.34 -12.30
C VAL A 33 3.21 -8.76 -13.13
N ILE A 34 3.32 -9.81 -13.93
CA ILE A 34 2.19 -10.33 -14.72
C ILE A 34 1.06 -10.84 -13.83
N ALA A 35 1.38 -11.62 -12.79
CA ALA A 35 0.37 -12.14 -11.88
C ALA A 35 -0.41 -11.01 -11.20
N GLU A 36 0.30 -9.96 -10.77
CA GLU A 36 -0.28 -8.74 -10.20
C GLU A 36 -1.15 -7.99 -11.22
N ALA A 37 -0.68 -7.77 -12.45
CA ALA A 37 -1.46 -7.13 -13.50
C ALA A 37 -2.75 -7.90 -13.84
N ILE A 38 -2.71 -9.23 -13.85
CA ILE A 38 -3.90 -10.07 -14.02
C ILE A 38 -4.86 -9.91 -12.84
N ALA A 39 -4.35 -9.87 -11.61
CA ALA A 39 -5.16 -9.63 -10.42
C ALA A 39 -5.86 -8.26 -10.50
N VAL A 40 -5.14 -7.22 -10.94
CA VAL A 40 -5.66 -5.86 -11.16
C VAL A 40 -6.80 -5.87 -12.17
N MET A 41 -6.57 -6.41 -13.37
CA MET A 41 -7.61 -6.44 -14.40
C MET A 41 -8.86 -7.23 -13.98
N ARG A 42 -8.70 -8.30 -13.19
CA ARG A 42 -9.84 -9.06 -12.62
C ARG A 42 -10.62 -8.26 -11.59
N ALA A 43 -9.94 -7.37 -10.86
CA ALA A 43 -10.54 -6.47 -9.89
C ALA A 43 -11.40 -5.42 -10.61
N GLU A 44 -10.90 -4.88 -11.73
CA GLU A 44 -11.61 -4.01 -12.69
C GLU A 44 -12.77 -4.70 -13.42
N GLY A 45 -13.00 -5.99 -13.13
CA GLY A 45 -14.13 -6.75 -13.66
C GLY A 45 -13.89 -7.33 -15.06
N LEU A 46 -12.65 -7.32 -15.56
CA LEU A 46 -12.33 -8.03 -16.80
C LEU A 46 -12.42 -9.54 -16.54
N SER A 47 -13.10 -10.23 -17.44
CA SER A 47 -13.09 -11.70 -17.47
C SER A 47 -11.74 -12.21 -17.96
N ASP A 48 -11.34 -13.43 -17.58
CA ASP A 48 -10.12 -14.08 -18.10
C ASP A 48 -10.04 -14.07 -19.65
N ARG A 49 -11.18 -14.09 -20.35
CA ARG A 49 -11.20 -13.97 -21.82
C ARG A 49 -10.78 -12.58 -22.30
N ARG A 50 -11.22 -11.53 -21.61
CA ARG A 50 -10.86 -10.15 -21.96
C ARG A 50 -9.41 -9.87 -21.60
N ILE A 51 -8.98 -10.30 -20.42
CA ILE A 51 -7.58 -10.19 -19.97
C ILE A 51 -6.64 -10.87 -20.96
N ALA A 52 -6.97 -12.10 -21.40
CA ALA A 52 -6.21 -12.80 -22.42
C ALA A 52 -6.08 -12.00 -23.73
N ALA A 53 -7.13 -11.29 -24.14
CA ALA A 53 -7.10 -10.45 -25.32
C ALA A 53 -6.25 -9.17 -25.12
N GLU A 54 -6.30 -8.54 -23.94
CA GLU A 54 -5.48 -7.35 -23.64
C GLU A 54 -3.99 -7.70 -23.53
N LEU A 55 -3.67 -8.88 -23.00
CA LEU A 55 -2.30 -9.37 -22.85
C LEU A 55 -1.76 -10.11 -24.10
N ASP A 56 -2.56 -10.24 -25.15
CA ASP A 56 -2.24 -11.04 -26.35
C ASP A 56 -1.78 -12.47 -26.05
N VAL A 57 -2.49 -13.15 -25.14
CA VAL A 57 -2.22 -14.54 -24.74
C VAL A 57 -3.45 -15.43 -24.86
N SER A 58 -3.25 -16.74 -24.75
CA SER A 58 -4.37 -17.67 -24.71
C SER A 58 -5.14 -17.58 -23.38
N LYS A 59 -6.47 -17.78 -23.43
CA LYS A 59 -7.31 -17.86 -22.22
C LYS A 59 -6.83 -18.93 -21.23
N SER A 60 -6.32 -20.06 -21.73
CA SER A 60 -5.76 -21.13 -20.90
C SER A 60 -4.51 -20.70 -20.13
N SER A 61 -3.73 -19.77 -20.66
CA SER A 61 -2.50 -19.27 -20.02
C SER A 61 -2.77 -18.40 -18.80
N ILE A 62 -3.90 -17.68 -18.77
CA ILE A 62 -4.23 -16.73 -17.69
C ILE A 62 -4.23 -17.37 -16.31
N ARG A 63 -4.70 -18.61 -16.16
CA ARG A 63 -4.70 -19.29 -14.86
C ARG A 63 -3.30 -19.59 -14.36
N ALA A 64 -2.40 -20.00 -15.25
CA ALA A 64 -1.00 -20.28 -14.89
C ALA A 64 -0.22 -18.99 -14.63
N MET A 65 -0.46 -17.95 -15.43
CA MET A 65 0.20 -16.65 -15.31
C MET A 65 -0.28 -15.85 -14.09
N ALA A 66 -1.49 -16.11 -13.58
CA ALA A 66 -2.01 -15.47 -12.37
C ALA A 66 -1.35 -15.95 -11.07
N ILE A 67 -0.49 -16.97 -11.14
CA ILE A 67 0.22 -17.52 -9.98
C ILE A 67 1.63 -16.92 -9.98
N GLY A 68 1.91 -16.11 -8.96
CA GLY A 68 3.25 -15.58 -8.72
C GLY A 68 4.26 -16.70 -8.43
N PRO A 69 5.53 -16.52 -8.78
CA PRO A 69 6.59 -17.47 -8.43
C PRO A 69 6.89 -17.42 -6.92
N GLU A 70 7.18 -18.58 -6.33
CA GLU A 70 7.77 -18.67 -4.99
C GLU A 70 9.30 -18.52 -5.11
N VAL A 71 9.89 -17.66 -4.28
CA VAL A 71 11.33 -17.39 -4.24
C VAL A 71 11.82 -17.70 -2.82
N ASP A 72 12.52 -18.83 -2.67
CA ASP A 72 12.93 -19.34 -1.35
C ASP A 72 14.17 -18.62 -0.78
N ASP A 73 15.00 -18.04 -1.64
CA ASP A 73 16.22 -17.33 -1.23
C ASP A 73 15.91 -15.86 -0.87
N GLU A 74 16.22 -15.46 0.36
CA GLU A 74 15.88 -14.14 0.91
C GLU A 74 16.59 -12.99 0.17
N SER A 75 17.84 -13.21 -0.26
CA SER A 75 18.60 -12.21 -1.04
C SER A 75 18.01 -12.03 -2.44
N ALA A 76 17.62 -13.14 -3.09
CA ALA A 76 16.91 -13.11 -4.36
C ALA A 76 15.52 -12.48 -4.22
N ALA A 77 14.79 -12.78 -3.14
CA ALA A 77 13.47 -12.21 -2.88
C ALA A 77 13.52 -10.68 -2.75
N GLY A 78 14.50 -10.14 -2.01
CA GLY A 78 14.72 -8.69 -1.92
C GLY A 78 15.04 -8.05 -3.27
N GLN A 79 15.84 -8.70 -4.11
CA GLN A 79 16.12 -8.19 -5.46
C GLN A 79 14.89 -8.24 -6.39
N VAL A 80 14.12 -9.32 -6.32
CA VAL A 80 12.85 -9.47 -7.06
C VAL A 80 11.87 -8.38 -6.66
N GLU A 81 11.74 -8.09 -5.36
CA GLU A 81 10.87 -7.03 -4.86
C GLU A 81 11.25 -5.65 -5.40
N VAL A 82 12.54 -5.30 -5.34
CA VAL A 82 13.06 -4.03 -5.87
C VAL A 82 12.80 -3.88 -7.37
N LEU A 83 13.09 -4.92 -8.17
CA LEU A 83 12.89 -4.87 -9.61
C LEU A 83 11.39 -4.85 -9.99
N ARG A 84 10.58 -5.65 -9.31
CA ARG A 84 9.11 -5.70 -9.48
C ARG A 84 8.50 -4.32 -9.23
N PHE A 85 8.90 -3.70 -8.13
CA PHE A 85 8.47 -2.35 -7.78
C PHE A 85 8.90 -1.32 -8.83
N GLY A 86 10.15 -1.42 -9.31
CA GLY A 86 10.67 -0.56 -10.38
C GLY A 86 9.83 -0.61 -11.65
N VAL A 87 9.34 -1.78 -12.06
CA VAL A 87 8.47 -1.90 -13.25
C VAL A 87 7.15 -1.15 -13.08
N TRP A 88 6.52 -1.25 -11.90
CA TRP A 88 5.29 -0.50 -11.62
C TRP A 88 5.53 1.00 -11.56
N VAL A 89 6.64 1.44 -10.98
CA VAL A 89 7.08 2.85 -11.00
C VAL A 89 7.24 3.36 -12.43
N ASP A 90 7.94 2.61 -13.28
CA ASP A 90 8.17 2.97 -14.67
C ASP A 90 6.85 3.10 -15.46
N VAL A 91 5.95 2.12 -15.33
CA VAL A 91 4.64 2.12 -16.00
C VAL A 91 3.75 3.27 -15.51
N ALA A 92 3.75 3.51 -14.20
CA ALA A 92 2.99 4.61 -13.60
C ALA A 92 3.54 5.97 -14.07
N GLY A 93 4.86 6.12 -14.17
CA GLY A 93 5.51 7.27 -14.80
C GLY A 93 5.16 7.46 -16.28
N MET A 94 5.09 6.38 -17.05
CA MET A 94 4.70 6.41 -18.47
C MET A 94 3.22 6.74 -18.69
N SER A 95 2.34 6.35 -17.76
CA SER A 95 0.88 6.50 -17.86
C SER A 95 0.33 7.75 -17.14
N GLY A 96 1.17 8.46 -16.38
CA GLY A 96 0.74 9.60 -15.59
C GLY A 96 -0.18 9.22 -14.43
N GLN A 97 -0.17 7.95 -14.01
CA GLN A 97 -0.83 7.48 -12.79
C GLN A 97 0.15 7.61 -11.63
N HIS A 98 -0.30 8.21 -10.53
CA HIS A 98 0.63 8.88 -9.62
C HIS A 98 1.04 8.05 -8.42
N PHE A 99 0.18 7.20 -7.84
CA PHE A 99 0.45 6.54 -6.56
C PHE A 99 0.32 5.00 -6.60
N ILE A 100 1.17 4.30 -5.84
CA ILE A 100 1.15 2.86 -5.59
C ILE A 100 1.21 2.56 -4.10
N ILE A 101 0.78 1.37 -3.67
CA ILE A 101 0.96 0.92 -2.28
C ILE A 101 2.36 0.30 -2.16
N GLU A 102 3.20 0.86 -1.30
CA GLU A 102 4.56 0.39 -1.11
C GLU A 102 4.59 -0.82 -0.17
N ASP A 103 3.80 -0.77 0.92
CA ASP A 103 3.78 -1.81 1.94
C ASP A 103 2.57 -1.66 2.89
N ASP A 104 1.93 -2.79 3.20
CA ASP A 104 0.72 -2.91 4.02
C ASP A 104 0.88 -3.89 5.20
N GLN A 105 2.08 -4.46 5.40
CA GLN A 105 2.30 -5.48 6.42
C GLN A 105 2.79 -4.90 7.74
N LEU A 106 3.45 -3.73 7.72
CA LEU A 106 3.92 -3.11 8.97
C LEU A 106 2.78 -2.47 9.76
N VAL A 107 2.84 -2.63 11.07
CA VAL A 107 1.99 -1.89 12.01
C VAL A 107 2.50 -0.46 12.21
N SER A 108 1.68 0.39 12.84
CA SER A 108 1.95 1.83 12.96
C SER A 108 3.30 2.15 13.59
N HIS A 109 3.73 1.45 14.65
CA HIS A 109 5.03 1.76 15.26
C HIS A 109 6.22 1.43 14.35
N GLU A 110 6.15 0.34 13.58
CA GLU A 110 7.19 -0.06 12.63
C GLU A 110 7.25 0.92 11.46
N ARG A 111 6.07 1.34 10.97
CA ARG A 111 5.94 2.35 9.92
C ARG A 111 6.55 3.69 10.36
N MET A 112 6.19 4.15 11.56
CA MET A 112 6.74 5.38 12.13
C MET A 112 8.27 5.30 12.26
N ALA A 113 8.80 4.18 12.78
CA ALA A 113 10.23 3.98 12.92
C ALA A 113 10.97 4.00 11.57
N ARG A 114 10.42 3.36 10.53
CA ARG A 114 10.97 3.40 9.16
C ARG A 114 11.08 4.83 8.60
N HIS A 115 10.14 5.69 8.97
CA HIS A 115 10.07 7.08 8.51
C HIS A 115 10.73 8.10 9.44
N GLY A 116 11.37 7.62 10.52
CA GLY A 116 11.99 8.47 11.55
C GLY A 116 10.99 9.30 12.35
N ILE A 117 9.70 8.95 12.31
CA ILE A 117 8.65 9.65 13.06
C ILE A 117 8.71 9.17 14.51
N ASP A 118 9.06 10.08 15.41
CA ASP A 118 9.08 9.79 16.83
C ASP A 118 7.66 9.62 17.39
N VAL A 119 7.49 8.64 18.26
CA VAL A 119 6.26 8.45 19.01
C VAL A 119 6.15 9.56 20.05
N GLU A 120 5.13 10.43 19.96
CA GLU A 120 4.91 11.48 20.95
C GLU A 120 4.48 10.92 22.32
N LEU A 121 4.11 9.63 22.37
CA LEU A 121 3.67 8.97 23.59
C LEU A 121 4.82 8.53 24.50
N LEU A 122 4.51 8.57 25.81
CA LEU A 122 5.35 8.04 26.88
C LEU A 122 5.78 6.59 26.55
N ARG A 123 7.09 6.34 26.59
CA ARG A 123 7.72 5.02 26.42
C ARG A 123 7.11 3.91 27.29
N SER A 124 6.33 4.25 28.31
CA SER A 124 5.64 3.33 29.22
C SER A 124 4.33 2.72 28.68
N ALA A 125 3.75 3.24 27.58
CA ALA A 125 2.47 2.78 27.03
C ALA A 125 2.54 1.51 26.14
N GLY A 126 3.76 1.08 25.79
CA GLY A 126 4.00 0.07 24.75
C GLY A 126 3.84 0.64 23.34
N LEU A 127 4.23 -0.15 22.33
CA LEU A 127 4.27 0.27 20.93
C LEU A 127 2.88 0.20 20.27
N ALA A 128 2.61 1.10 19.32
CA ALA A 128 1.37 1.13 18.54
C ALA A 128 1.22 -0.14 17.67
N ASP A 129 0.22 -0.95 17.99
CA ASP A 129 -0.12 -2.24 17.38
C ASP A 129 -1.30 -2.12 16.38
N THR A 130 -1.62 -0.90 15.98
CA THR A 130 -2.64 -0.57 14.98
C THR A 130 -2.10 -0.76 13.56
N ALA A 131 -2.97 -1.14 12.62
CA ALA A 131 -2.60 -1.26 11.21
C ALA A 131 -2.07 0.08 10.66
N ALA A 132 -1.18 0.04 9.69
CA ALA A 132 -0.69 1.22 8.98
C ALA A 132 -0.63 0.95 7.48
N ARG A 133 -0.57 2.01 6.68
CA ARG A 133 -0.44 1.89 5.23
C ARG A 133 0.41 3.02 4.67
N GLU A 134 1.14 2.72 3.62
CA GLU A 134 1.98 3.66 2.91
C GLU A 134 1.69 3.64 1.41
N TYR A 135 1.53 4.84 0.86
CA TYR A 135 1.34 5.07 -0.55
C TYR A 135 2.51 5.87 -1.09
N LEU A 136 3.13 5.41 -2.17
CA LEU A 136 4.21 6.11 -2.84
C LEU A 136 3.72 6.74 -4.13
N GLN A 137 3.98 8.03 -4.29
CA GLN A 137 3.91 8.72 -5.58
C GLN A 137 5.14 8.37 -6.42
N VAL A 138 4.97 7.55 -7.44
CA VAL A 138 6.04 7.01 -8.27
C VAL A 138 6.85 8.09 -9.02
N THR A 139 6.23 9.19 -9.41
CA THR A 139 6.88 10.22 -10.25
C THR A 139 7.65 11.26 -9.45
N THR A 140 7.21 11.59 -8.24
CA THR A 140 7.83 12.63 -7.41
C THR A 140 8.53 12.07 -6.19
N GLY A 141 8.28 10.81 -5.84
CA GLY A 141 8.71 10.21 -4.60
C GLY A 141 7.91 10.63 -3.37
N GLN A 142 6.86 11.45 -3.50
CA GLN A 142 6.03 11.84 -2.36
C GLN A 142 5.34 10.63 -1.75
N ARG A 143 5.24 10.56 -0.43
CA ARG A 143 4.55 9.45 0.26
C ARG A 143 3.32 9.96 1.00
N ILE A 144 2.29 9.14 1.10
CA ILE A 144 1.18 9.33 2.04
C ILE A 144 1.25 8.20 3.06
N LEU A 145 1.38 8.55 4.33
CA LEU A 145 1.40 7.62 5.44
C LEU A 145 0.07 7.67 6.20
N VAL A 146 -0.47 6.50 6.53
CA VAL A 146 -1.60 6.32 7.44
C VAL A 146 -1.12 5.50 8.61
N TYR A 147 -1.12 6.08 9.81
CA TYR A 147 -0.67 5.40 11.02
C TYR A 147 -1.36 5.97 12.25
N SER A 148 -1.29 5.28 13.38
CA SER A 148 -1.77 5.79 14.67
C SER A 148 -0.62 5.75 15.66
N GLN A 149 -0.43 6.84 16.40
CA GLN A 149 0.54 6.85 17.49
C GLN A 149 0.00 6.08 18.69
N GLU A 150 -1.32 6.07 18.91
CA GLU A 150 -1.94 5.31 19.98
C GLU A 150 -2.09 3.82 19.64
N ARG A 151 -2.11 3.01 20.71
CA ARG A 151 -2.55 1.60 20.65
C ARG A 151 -4.05 1.52 20.40
N TRP A 152 -4.54 0.34 20.02
CA TRP A 152 -5.99 0.13 19.79
C TRP A 152 -6.87 0.44 21.02
N LYS A 153 -6.29 0.35 22.23
CA LYS A 153 -6.93 0.67 23.51
C LYS A 153 -6.57 2.06 24.06
N GLY A 154 -5.90 2.88 23.26
CA GLY A 154 -5.52 4.25 23.63
C GLY A 154 -4.31 4.34 24.55
N ARG A 155 -4.35 5.30 25.48
CA ARG A 155 -3.24 5.67 26.38
C ARG A 155 -3.49 5.13 27.80
N PRO A 156 -2.44 4.82 28.58
CA PRO A 156 -2.60 4.49 29.98
C PRO A 156 -3.28 5.63 30.74
N ASP A 157 -4.32 5.29 31.51
CA ASP A 157 -5.09 6.24 32.32
C ASP A 157 -5.49 5.57 33.63
N GLU A 158 -4.87 5.99 34.74
CA GLU A 158 -5.13 5.45 36.08
C GLU A 158 -6.54 5.80 36.60
N THR A 159 -7.24 6.73 35.95
CA THR A 159 -8.60 7.11 36.32
C THR A 159 -9.67 6.16 35.77
N THR A 160 -9.30 5.27 34.85
CA THR A 160 -10.22 4.26 34.29
C THR A 160 -10.01 2.89 34.93
N GLU A 161 -11.10 2.11 35.02
CA GLU A 161 -11.09 0.79 35.69
C GLU A 161 -10.15 -0.21 35.03
N ASP A 162 -9.97 -0.12 33.72
CA ASP A 162 -9.07 -0.99 32.95
C ASP A 162 -7.66 -0.41 32.78
N GLY A 163 -7.41 0.81 33.28
CA GLY A 163 -6.11 1.48 33.19
C GLY A 163 -5.81 2.09 31.82
N TRP A 164 -6.82 2.24 30.94
CA TRP A 164 -6.68 2.82 29.61
C TRP A 164 -7.80 3.80 29.28
N ASP A 165 -7.49 4.89 28.60
CA ASP A 165 -8.48 5.90 28.21
C ASP A 165 -9.38 5.44 27.05
N ARG A 166 -9.00 4.39 26.32
CA ARG A 166 -9.70 3.86 25.13
C ARG A 166 -9.88 4.90 24.01
N ARG A 167 -8.95 5.85 23.88
CA ARG A 167 -8.95 6.89 22.84
C ARG A 167 -7.76 6.71 21.92
N GLY A 168 -8.02 6.58 20.63
CA GLY A 168 -6.96 6.65 19.62
C GLY A 168 -7.39 7.43 18.39
N ARG A 169 -6.38 7.84 17.62
CA ARG A 169 -6.54 8.65 16.42
C ARG A 169 -5.56 8.20 15.35
N TYR A 170 -6.06 8.03 14.13
CA TYR A 170 -5.19 7.91 12.98
C TYR A 170 -4.73 9.28 12.51
N LEU A 171 -3.46 9.35 12.11
CA LEU A 171 -2.84 10.46 11.44
C LEU A 171 -2.65 10.09 9.97
N ILE A 172 -2.81 11.09 9.11
CA ILE A 172 -2.55 10.97 7.68
C ILE A 172 -1.58 12.07 7.31
N GLU A 173 -0.43 11.70 6.77
CA GLU A 173 0.66 12.64 6.53
C GLU A 173 1.25 12.46 5.16
N ARG A 174 1.67 13.57 4.56
CA ARG A 174 2.47 13.59 3.34
C ARG A 174 3.93 13.75 3.71
N CYS A 175 4.76 12.81 3.25
CA CYS A 175 6.21 12.92 3.34
C CYS A 175 6.79 13.36 1.99
N PRO A 176 7.74 14.32 1.96
CA PRO A 176 8.45 14.64 0.75
C PRO A 176 9.58 13.62 0.46
N GLY A 177 9.48 12.94 -0.68
CA GLY A 177 10.60 12.21 -1.29
C GLY A 177 10.80 10.75 -0.86
N LEU A 178 11.73 10.09 -1.57
CA LEU A 178 12.02 8.65 -1.45
C LEU A 178 13.00 8.29 -0.32
N GLU A 179 13.66 9.27 0.30
CA GLU A 179 14.73 9.03 1.26
C GLU A 179 14.17 8.65 2.63
N ASP A 180 14.57 7.47 3.12
CA ASP A 180 14.24 6.97 4.46
C ASP A 180 14.64 8.02 5.53
N GLY A 181 13.74 8.25 6.49
CA GLY A 181 13.94 9.21 7.59
C GLY A 181 13.75 10.69 7.23
N ARG A 182 13.61 11.05 5.95
CA ARG A 182 13.34 12.44 5.54
C ARG A 182 11.93 12.90 5.91
N CYS A 183 11.00 11.96 6.07
CA CYS A 183 9.64 12.25 6.49
C CYS A 183 9.61 12.93 7.87
N ALA A 184 10.44 12.49 8.83
CA ALA A 184 10.49 12.97 10.20
C ALA A 184 10.46 14.50 10.37
N GLY A 185 11.21 15.22 9.54
CA GLY A 185 11.41 16.67 9.68
C GLY A 185 10.64 17.53 8.67
N SER A 186 9.84 16.94 7.78
CA SER A 186 9.22 17.69 6.68
C SER A 186 7.85 17.15 6.27
N HIS A 187 7.26 16.26 7.07
CA HIS A 187 5.90 15.81 6.82
C HIS A 187 4.88 16.92 7.06
N THR A 188 3.76 16.82 6.37
CA THR A 188 2.62 17.71 6.56
C THR A 188 1.35 16.89 6.68
N SER A 189 0.45 17.25 7.58
CA SER A 189 -0.82 16.53 7.70
C SER A 189 -1.63 16.65 6.40
N LEU A 190 -2.22 15.54 5.96
CA LEU A 190 -3.23 15.48 4.91
C LEU A 190 -4.61 15.71 5.56
N PRO A 191 -5.26 16.86 5.33
CA PRO A 191 -6.54 17.15 5.96
C PRO A 191 -7.63 16.16 5.52
N LEU A 192 -8.47 15.71 6.44
CA LEU A 192 -9.55 14.75 6.15
C LEU A 192 -10.50 15.24 5.04
N GLY A 193 -10.79 16.54 5.01
CA GLY A 193 -11.64 17.13 3.98
C GLY A 193 -11.09 17.00 2.56
N GLU A 194 -9.78 16.88 2.40
CA GLU A 194 -9.16 16.68 1.08
C GLU A 194 -9.45 15.29 0.51
N ILE A 195 -9.57 14.29 1.37
CA ILE A 195 -9.95 12.92 1.00
C ILE A 195 -11.45 12.68 1.19
N GLY A 196 -12.27 13.74 1.26
CA GLY A 196 -13.73 13.64 1.35
C GLY A 196 -14.27 13.16 2.70
N LEU A 197 -13.45 13.14 3.75
CA LEU A 197 -13.85 12.73 5.11
C LEU A 197 -14.15 13.93 6.01
N ARG A 198 -14.86 13.67 7.11
CA ARG A 198 -15.27 14.69 8.10
C ARG A 198 -14.37 14.68 9.32
N ASP A 199 -14.37 15.79 10.05
CA ASP A 199 -13.70 15.89 11.34
C ASP A 199 -14.18 14.80 12.30
N GLY A 200 -13.23 14.03 12.81
CA GLY A 200 -13.48 12.94 13.76
C GLY A 200 -13.75 11.58 13.13
N ASP A 201 -13.69 11.45 11.80
CA ASP A 201 -13.71 10.16 11.10
C ASP A 201 -12.41 9.36 11.31
N ASP A 202 -11.34 10.02 11.76
CA ASP A 202 -10.04 9.47 12.15
C ASP A 202 -9.96 8.97 13.60
N LEU A 203 -11.02 9.18 14.39
CA LEU A 203 -11.08 8.80 15.81
C LEU A 203 -11.65 7.39 16.00
N PHE A 204 -10.97 6.57 16.80
CA PHE A 204 -11.43 5.25 17.19
C PHE A 204 -11.43 5.05 18.71
N GLY A 205 -12.15 4.02 19.14
CA GLY A 205 -12.21 3.61 20.55
C GLY A 205 -13.35 4.27 21.33
N ASN A 206 -13.65 3.71 22.50
CA ASN A 206 -14.86 4.05 23.26
C ASN A 206 -14.64 5.15 24.32
N GLY A 207 -13.44 5.72 24.40
CA GLY A 207 -13.10 6.77 25.36
C GLY A 207 -13.58 8.16 24.98
N TRP A 208 -13.99 8.38 23.73
CA TRP A 208 -14.42 9.67 23.21
C TRP A 208 -15.87 10.01 23.58
N PRO A 209 -16.25 11.30 23.57
CA PRO A 209 -17.65 11.68 23.59
C PRO A 209 -18.39 11.10 22.37
N GLY A 210 -19.36 10.23 22.63
CA GLY A 210 -20.12 9.50 21.62
C GLY A 210 -19.45 8.19 21.17
N ARG A 211 -20.27 7.26 20.66
CA ARG A 211 -19.78 5.98 20.16
C ARG A 211 -18.92 6.18 18.91
N ARG A 212 -17.67 5.71 18.95
CA ARG A 212 -16.77 5.69 17.78
C ARG A 212 -16.60 4.27 17.22
N PRO A 213 -16.15 4.13 15.97
CA PRO A 213 -15.82 2.83 15.38
C PRO A 213 -14.59 2.19 16.04
N THR A 214 -14.31 0.94 15.66
CA THR A 214 -13.06 0.26 16.03
C THR A 214 -11.88 0.76 15.20
N ALA A 215 -10.65 0.56 15.69
CA ALA A 215 -9.44 0.96 14.97
C ALA A 215 -9.36 0.37 13.55
N HIS A 216 -9.79 -0.89 13.37
CA HIS A 216 -9.82 -1.52 12.05
C HIS A 216 -10.86 -0.87 11.11
N GLN A 217 -12.02 -0.48 11.63
CA GLN A 217 -13.05 0.18 10.83
C GLN A 217 -12.60 1.57 10.37
N VAL A 218 -11.95 2.34 11.25
CA VAL A 218 -11.38 3.64 10.90
C VAL A 218 -10.25 3.48 9.89
N TRP A 219 -9.31 2.55 10.11
CA TRP A 219 -8.25 2.27 9.14
C TRP A 219 -8.80 1.98 7.73
N LYS A 220 -9.79 1.08 7.62
CA LYS A 220 -10.44 0.78 6.35
C LYS A 220 -11.17 1.97 5.73
N LEU A 221 -11.71 2.89 6.53
CA LEU A 221 -12.34 4.11 6.03
C LEU A 221 -11.30 5.05 5.43
N LEU A 222 -10.20 5.30 6.15
CA LEU A 222 -9.15 6.22 5.74
C LEU A 222 -8.43 5.73 4.48
N THR A 223 -8.01 4.47 4.46
CA THR A 223 -7.30 3.91 3.30
C THR A 223 -8.19 3.90 2.06
N ALA A 224 -9.47 3.55 2.22
CA ALA A 224 -10.41 3.58 1.11
C ALA A 224 -10.59 4.99 0.52
N ALA A 225 -10.67 6.01 1.38
CA ALA A 225 -10.84 7.41 0.99
C ALA A 225 -9.58 7.96 0.27
N ILE A 226 -8.38 7.63 0.76
CA ILE A 226 -7.12 8.01 0.09
C ILE A 226 -7.03 7.34 -1.28
N GLU A 227 -7.30 6.04 -1.34
CA GLU A 227 -7.26 5.29 -2.60
C GLU A 227 -8.27 5.80 -3.62
N GLU A 228 -9.48 6.18 -3.19
CA GLU A 228 -10.47 6.79 -4.08
C GLU A 228 -10.03 8.19 -4.55
N THR A 229 -9.47 9.00 -3.65
CA THR A 229 -9.07 10.39 -3.94
C THR A 229 -7.88 10.46 -4.89
N TYR A 230 -6.91 9.58 -4.73
CA TYR A 230 -5.66 9.57 -5.52
C TYR A 230 -5.65 8.49 -6.59
N GLU A 231 -6.80 7.85 -6.86
CA GLU A 231 -6.97 6.77 -7.84
C GLU A 231 -5.93 5.64 -7.64
N ILE A 232 -5.63 5.32 -6.37
CA ILE A 232 -4.64 4.32 -5.98
C ILE A 232 -5.28 2.95 -5.99
N PHE A 233 -4.63 2.03 -6.70
CA PHE A 233 -5.07 0.65 -6.78
C PHE A 233 -4.27 -0.27 -5.83
N ASP A 234 -4.98 -1.16 -5.11
CA ASP A 234 -4.38 -2.18 -4.24
C ASP A 234 -4.45 -3.58 -4.89
N PRO A 235 -3.33 -4.11 -5.43
CA PRO A 235 -3.30 -5.45 -6.01
C PRO A 235 -3.49 -6.58 -4.98
N SER A 236 -3.35 -6.29 -3.68
CA SER A 236 -3.47 -7.27 -2.59
C SER A 236 -4.93 -7.62 -2.26
N TYR A 237 -5.91 -6.83 -2.72
CA TYR A 237 -7.32 -7.01 -2.36
C TYR A 237 -8.30 -6.93 -3.56
N PRO A 238 -8.19 -7.82 -4.56
CA PRO A 238 -9.05 -7.80 -5.75
C PRO A 238 -10.55 -8.02 -5.46
N GLU A 239 -10.92 -8.60 -4.32
CA GLU A 239 -12.34 -8.77 -3.93
C GLU A 239 -12.98 -7.49 -3.36
N LEU A 240 -12.19 -6.59 -2.77
CA LEU A 240 -12.66 -5.30 -2.26
C LEU A 240 -12.96 -4.34 -3.41
N GLU A 241 -12.11 -4.35 -4.44
CA GLU A 241 -12.29 -3.62 -5.69
C GLU A 241 -13.53 -4.06 -6.48
N ARG A 242 -13.82 -5.37 -6.53
CA ARG A 242 -15.08 -5.88 -7.12
C ARG A 242 -16.34 -5.33 -6.44
N ARG A 243 -16.25 -4.91 -5.17
CA ARG A 243 -17.35 -4.30 -4.40
C ARG A 243 -17.41 -2.77 -4.51
N ARG A 244 -16.39 -2.10 -5.05
CA ARG A 244 -16.30 -0.64 -5.26
C ARG A 244 -17.14 -0.11 -6.43
N ARG A 245 -17.88 -0.95 -7.17
CA ARG A 245 -18.67 -0.50 -8.32
C ARG A 245 -19.61 0.67 -7.96
N PRO A 246 -19.62 1.76 -8.75
CA PRO A 246 -20.67 2.77 -8.69
C PRO A 246 -22.02 2.10 -8.98
N GLY A 247 -22.86 1.96 -7.95
CA GLY A 247 -24.18 1.33 -8.07
C GLY A 247 -24.49 0.28 -6.99
N THR A 248 -23.51 -0.18 -6.21
CA THR A 248 -23.76 -0.97 -5.00
C THR A 248 -23.60 -0.09 -3.78
N THR A 249 -24.73 0.49 -3.36
CA THR A 249 -25.03 1.14 -2.07
C THR A 249 -23.86 1.87 -1.39
N PRO A 250 -23.87 3.22 -1.33
CA PRO A 250 -22.94 3.98 -0.50
C PRO A 250 -22.90 3.40 0.91
N ARG A 251 -21.72 3.00 1.39
CA ARG A 251 -21.57 2.44 2.76
C ARG A 251 -21.98 3.47 3.82
N TYR A 252 -21.97 4.74 3.45
CA TYR A 252 -22.58 5.84 4.17
C TYR A 252 -23.61 6.48 3.26
N GLN A 253 -24.89 6.37 3.62
CA GLN A 253 -25.88 7.29 3.06
C GLN A 253 -25.37 8.69 3.34
N ALA A 254 -25.05 9.45 2.29
CA ALA A 254 -25.04 10.89 2.41
C ALA A 254 -26.40 11.26 3.00
N ARG A 255 -26.42 11.72 4.26
CA ARG A 255 -27.63 12.33 4.81
C ARG A 255 -28.06 13.42 3.82
N PRO A 256 -29.34 13.47 3.44
CA PRO A 256 -29.82 14.43 2.45
C PRO A 256 -29.54 15.83 3.00
N GLY A 257 -28.73 16.61 2.27
CA GLY A 257 -28.36 17.95 2.72
C GLY A 257 -27.43 18.72 1.79
N ASN A 258 -26.40 18.10 1.21
CA ASN A 258 -25.41 18.84 0.43
C ASN A 258 -25.31 18.28 -0.99
N GLY A 259 -26.29 18.63 -1.83
CA GLY A 259 -26.13 18.55 -3.28
C GLY A 259 -25.22 19.71 -3.71
N VAL A 260 -24.00 19.39 -4.13
CA VAL A 260 -23.30 20.26 -5.08
C VAL A 260 -23.83 19.89 -6.46
N PRO A 261 -24.45 20.82 -7.21
CA PRO A 261 -24.92 20.52 -8.55
C PRO A 261 -23.68 20.33 -9.44
N VAL A 262 -23.51 19.11 -9.95
CA VAL A 262 -22.61 18.84 -11.05
C VAL A 262 -23.20 19.54 -12.27
N THR A 263 -22.65 20.69 -12.63
CA THR A 263 -22.92 21.33 -13.92
C THR A 263 -22.32 20.45 -15.01
N ASP A 264 -23.19 19.72 -15.70
CA ASP A 264 -22.89 18.99 -16.92
C ASP A 264 -22.60 20.00 -18.03
N SER A 265 -21.32 20.25 -18.30
CA SER A 265 -20.87 21.01 -19.46
C SER A 265 -20.33 20.06 -20.53
N ARG A 266 -21.23 19.42 -21.26
CA ARG A 266 -20.96 18.89 -22.60
C ARG A 266 -21.54 19.81 -23.68
N ARG A 267 -20.62 20.29 -24.52
CA ARG A 267 -20.73 20.49 -25.98
C ARG A 267 -21.93 21.30 -26.52
N ARG A 268 -21.61 22.50 -27.02
CA ARG A 268 -21.68 22.79 -28.46
C ARG A 268 -20.44 23.54 -28.90
#